data_AF-A0AAV5T5K1-F1
#
_entry.id   AF-A0AAV5T5K1-F1
#
_cell.length_a   1.000
_cell.length_b   1.000
_cell.length_c   1.000
_cell.angle_alpha   90.00
_cell.angle_beta   90.00
_cell.angle_gamma   90.00
#
_symmetry.space_group_name_H-M   'P 1'
#
loop_
_entity.id
_entity.type
_entity.pdbx_description
1 polymer ?
#
loop_
_entity_poly.entity_id
_entity_poly.type
_entity_poly.pdbx_seq_one_letter_code
_entity_poly.pdbx_strand_id
1 'polypeptide(L)'
;LELLKNNPLWSVDGTFYAAPIDFEQILIIGVQEGHLFTPCAYAFLTSKRTAAYTHVFRALKALGIVNDPTTVSTDFEIALSNGFLA
;
A
#
# COMPACT_ATOMS: atom_id res chain seq x y z
N LEU A 1 10.80 -4.46 -6.05
CA LEU A 1 9.41 -4.18 -6.50
C LEU A 1 8.89 -5.16 -7.57
N GLU A 2 9.71 -6.06 -8.12
CA GLU A 2 9.25 -7.06 -9.12
C GLU A 2 8.15 -7.99 -8.60
N LEU A 3 8.16 -8.34 -7.30
CA LEU A 3 7.09 -9.12 -6.68
C LEU A 3 5.71 -8.48 -6.88
N LEU A 4 5.58 -7.17 -6.63
CA LEU A 4 4.33 -6.43 -6.90
C LEU A 4 3.98 -6.42 -8.39
N LYS A 5 4.98 -6.38 -9.30
CA LYS A 5 4.77 -6.44 -10.77
C LYS A 5 4.35 -7.80 -11.28
N ASN A 6 4.49 -8.86 -10.50
CA ASN A 6 4.25 -10.22 -10.99
C ASN A 6 3.19 -10.96 -10.18
N ASN A 7 2.77 -10.42 -9.04
CA ASN A 7 1.82 -11.06 -8.15
C ASN A 7 0.47 -10.30 -8.15
N PRO A 8 -0.66 -10.99 -8.39
CA PRO A 8 -1.99 -10.37 -8.41
C PRO A 8 -2.64 -10.21 -7.02
N LEU A 9 -2.05 -10.76 -5.96
CA LEU A 9 -2.56 -10.73 -4.60
C LEU A 9 -1.71 -9.80 -3.75
N TRP A 10 -2.20 -8.58 -3.56
CA TRP A 10 -1.54 -7.60 -2.72
C TRP A 10 -2.18 -7.57 -1.34
N SER A 11 -1.36 -7.29 -0.34
CA SER A 11 -1.81 -6.91 1.00
C SER A 11 -1.25 -5.54 1.34
N VAL A 12 -2.09 -4.67 1.87
CA VAL A 12 -1.74 -3.31 2.29
C VAL A 12 -2.18 -3.13 3.74
N ASP A 13 -1.26 -2.68 4.58
CA ASP A 13 -1.49 -2.49 6.01
C ASP A 13 -0.87 -1.17 6.50
N GLY A 14 -1.46 -0.55 7.52
CA GLY A 14 -0.96 0.66 8.15
C GLY A 14 -0.49 0.41 9.57
N THR A 15 0.80 0.62 9.86
CA THR A 15 1.33 0.54 11.23
C THR A 15 1.50 1.92 11.86
N PHE A 16 0.82 2.14 12.99
CA PHE A 16 0.74 3.44 13.68
C PHE A 16 1.84 3.61 14.74
N TYR A 17 2.04 2.59 15.57
CA TYR A 17 2.95 2.67 16.72
C TYR A 17 4.42 2.81 16.32
N ALA A 18 4.77 2.31 15.13
CA ALA A 18 6.12 2.41 14.58
C ALA A 18 6.39 3.72 13.83
N ALA A 19 5.37 4.57 13.61
CA ALA A 19 5.52 5.81 12.86
C ALA A 19 6.33 6.85 13.67
N PRO A 20 7.31 7.54 13.05
CA PRO A 20 7.97 8.67 13.68
C PRO A 20 6.98 9.79 13.97
N ILE A 21 7.33 10.70 14.90
CA ILE A 21 6.42 11.73 15.44
C ILE A 21 5.76 12.63 14.38
N ASP A 22 6.42 12.81 13.24
CA ASP A 22 5.95 13.67 12.15
C ASP A 22 4.97 12.95 11.18
N PHE A 23 4.68 11.67 11.40
CA PHE A 23 3.84 10.85 10.53
C PHE A 23 2.69 10.19 11.29
N GLU A 24 1.53 10.11 10.65
CA GLU A 24 0.35 9.46 11.23
C GLU A 24 0.43 7.93 11.15
N GLN A 25 1.18 7.40 10.18
CA GLN A 25 1.41 5.96 9.99
C GLN A 25 2.56 5.65 9.03
N ILE A 26 3.01 4.39 9.05
CA ILE A 26 3.78 3.77 7.97
C ILE A 26 2.83 2.83 7.21
N LEU A 27 2.62 3.11 5.93
CA LEU A 27 1.90 2.22 5.03
C LEU A 27 2.86 1.16 4.50
N ILE A 28 2.48 -0.10 4.59
CA ILE A 28 3.22 -1.26 4.11
C ILE A 28 2.43 -1.86 2.95
N ILE A 29 3.07 -2.03 1.81
CA ILE A 29 2.49 -2.67 0.62
C ILE A 29 3.33 -3.90 0.30
N GLY A 30 2.69 -5.05 0.21
CA GLY A 30 3.36 -6.32 -0.05
C GLY A 30 2.49 -7.27 -0.84
N VAL A 31 3.05 -8.47 -1.06
CA VAL A 31 2.35 -9.57 -1.72
C VAL A 31 2.01 -10.64 -0.69
N GLN A 32 0.87 -11.30 -0.88
CA GLN A 32 0.43 -12.42 -0.06
C GLN A 32 0.57 -13.72 -0.87
N GLU A 33 1.42 -14.64 -0.41
CA GLU A 33 1.65 -15.95 -1.03
C GLU A 33 1.35 -17.05 0.00
N GLY A 34 0.12 -17.57 -0.02
CA GLY A 34 -0.36 -18.50 0.99
C GLY A 34 -0.39 -17.83 2.37
N HIS A 35 0.42 -18.33 3.30
CA HIS A 35 0.54 -17.78 4.67
C HIS A 35 1.66 -16.75 4.81
N LEU A 36 2.47 -16.53 3.76
CA LEU A 36 3.60 -15.61 3.81
C LEU A 36 3.19 -14.24 3.27
N PHE A 37 3.36 -13.23 4.10
CA PHE A 37 3.33 -11.84 3.68
C PHE A 37 4.75 -11.35 3.41
N THR A 38 5.01 -10.88 2.20
CA THR A 38 6.31 -10.30 1.82
C THR A 38 6.16 -8.80 1.60
N PRO A 39 6.63 -7.95 2.52
CA PRO A 39 6.57 -6.50 2.35
C PRO A 39 7.50 -6.07 1.21
N CYS A 40 6.99 -5.24 0.31
CA CYS A 40 7.67 -4.84 -0.92
C CYS A 40 7.95 -3.34 -0.99
N ALA A 41 7.11 -2.52 -0.35
CA ALA A 41 7.25 -1.08 -0.28
C ALA A 41 6.74 -0.54 1.05
N TYR A 42 7.33 0.57 1.47
CA TYR A 42 6.95 1.31 2.67
C TYR A 42 6.78 2.78 2.31
N ALA A 43 5.77 3.43 2.89
CA ALA A 43 5.57 4.87 2.76
C ALA A 43 5.24 5.48 4.11
N PHE A 44 5.90 6.58 4.45
CA PHE A 44 5.53 7.40 5.60
C PHE A 44 4.42 8.36 5.19
N LEU A 45 3.28 8.31 5.89
CA LEU A 45 2.12 9.12 5.57
C LEU A 45 1.89 10.16 6.66
N THR A 46 1.82 11.43 6.26
CA THR A 46 1.48 12.56 7.15
C THR A 46 -0.04 12.75 7.31
N SER A 47 -0.86 11.97 6.62
CA SER A 47 -2.32 11.93 6.81
C SER A 47 -2.91 10.59 6.39
N LYS A 48 -4.02 10.17 7.02
CA LYS A 48 -4.85 9.02 6.56
C LYS A 48 -5.96 9.40 5.58
N ARG A 49 -5.77 10.47 4.79
CA ARG A 49 -6.75 10.91 3.79
C ARG A 49 -6.52 10.19 2.47
N THR A 50 -7.58 10.02 1.67
CA THR A 50 -7.53 9.42 0.33
C THR A 50 -6.39 9.97 -0.52
N ALA A 51 -6.17 11.29 -0.50
CA ALA A 51 -5.12 11.93 -1.28
C ALA A 51 -3.70 11.44 -0.97
N ALA A 52 -3.41 11.10 0.30
CA ALA A 52 -2.11 10.56 0.70
C ALA A 52 -1.90 9.15 0.12
N TYR A 53 -2.91 8.28 0.20
CA TYR A 53 -2.87 6.95 -0.41
C TYR A 53 -2.77 7.00 -1.93
N THR A 54 -3.58 7.86 -2.58
CA THR A 54 -3.52 8.08 -4.03
C THR A 54 -2.12 8.51 -4.46
N HIS A 55 -1.45 9.36 -3.68
CA HIS A 55 -0.07 9.76 -3.97
C HIS A 55 0.89 8.56 -3.95
N VAL A 56 0.78 7.67 -2.96
CA VAL A 56 1.60 6.44 -2.89
C VAL A 56 1.34 5.52 -4.09
N PHE A 57 0.08 5.24 -4.41
CA PHE A 57 -0.25 4.35 -5.55
C PHE A 57 0.16 4.96 -6.90
N ARG A 58 0.06 6.28 -7.07
CA ARG A 58 0.59 6.97 -8.26
C ARG A 58 2.11 6.88 -8.33
N ALA A 59 2.81 6.98 -7.21
CA ALA A 59 4.26 6.80 -7.18
C ALA A 59 4.66 5.38 -7.59
N LEU A 60 3.94 4.34 -7.13
CA LEU A 60 4.16 2.97 -7.58
C LEU A 60 3.94 2.80 -9.10
N LYS A 61 2.84 3.37 -9.64
CA LYS A 61 2.57 3.38 -11.08
C LYS A 61 3.69 4.07 -11.86
N ALA A 62 4.19 5.20 -11.38
CA ALA A 62 5.32 5.93 -11.98
C ALA A 62 6.65 5.13 -11.98
N LEU A 63 6.83 4.22 -11.01
CA LEU A 63 7.95 3.27 -10.97
C LEU A 63 7.74 2.03 -11.87
N GLY A 64 6.70 2.04 -12.70
CA GLY A 64 6.36 0.96 -13.62
C GLY A 64 5.71 -0.23 -12.94
N ILE A 65 5.13 -0.06 -11.75
CA ILE A 65 4.18 -1.02 -11.15
C ILE A 65 2.81 -0.72 -11.78
N VAL A 66 2.64 -1.13 -13.02
CA VAL A 66 1.41 -0.89 -13.80
C VAL A 66 0.39 -2.01 -13.66
N ASN A 67 0.75 -3.07 -12.93
CA ASN A 67 -0.16 -4.18 -12.70
C ASN A 67 -1.38 -3.73 -11.93
N ASP A 68 -2.53 -4.25 -12.37
CA ASP A 68 -3.79 -4.16 -11.66
C ASP A 68 -3.96 -5.45 -10.87
N PRO A 69 -3.62 -5.48 -9.57
CA PRO A 69 -3.76 -6.69 -8.77
C PRO A 69 -5.22 -7.13 -8.76
N THR A 70 -5.47 -8.41 -9.04
CA THR A 70 -6.81 -9.00 -9.01
C THR A 70 -7.46 -8.85 -7.64
N THR A 71 -6.66 -8.85 -6.57
CA THR A 71 -7.16 -8.68 -5.20
C THR A 71 -6.18 -7.85 -4.39
N VAL A 72 -6.71 -6.84 -3.71
CA VAL A 72 -6.00 -6.09 -2.69
C VAL A 72 -6.70 -6.34 -1.36
N SER A 73 -6.01 -7.02 -0.45
CA SER A 73 -6.43 -7.15 0.93
C SER A 73 -5.93 -5.93 1.72
N THR A 74 -6.83 -5.32 2.47
CA THR A 74 -6.56 -4.16 3.31
C THR A 74 -7.51 -4.19 4.50
N ASP A 75 -7.16 -3.47 5.56
CA ASP A 75 -8.10 -3.14 6.62
C ASP A 75 -9.31 -2.35 6.11
N PHE A 76 -10.33 -2.22 6.95
CA PHE A 76 -11.60 -1.53 6.64
C PHE A 76 -11.49 0.00 6.51
N GLU A 77 -10.29 0.53 6.24
CA GLU A 77 -10.07 1.96 6.08
C GLU A 77 -10.52 2.44 4.68
N ILE A 78 -11.67 3.12 4.63
CA ILE A 78 -12.29 3.60 3.39
C ILE A 78 -11.36 4.51 2.58
N ALA A 79 -10.55 5.34 3.25
CA ALA A 79 -9.64 6.26 2.57
C ALA A 79 -8.55 5.54 1.76
N LEU A 80 -8.05 4.41 2.27
CA LEU A 80 -7.06 3.58 1.60
C LEU A 80 -7.67 2.92 0.36
N SER A 81 -8.85 2.30 0.50
CA SER A 81 -9.59 1.70 -0.62
C SER A 81 -9.90 2.71 -1.71
N ASN A 82 -10.38 3.90 -1.34
CA ASN A 82 -10.61 4.99 -2.29
C ASN A 82 -9.31 5.47 -2.95
N GLY A 83 -8.20 5.44 -2.20
CA GLY A 83 -6.91 5.88 -2.69
C GLY A 83 -6.35 4.98 -3.78
N PHE A 84 -6.57 3.67 -3.63
CA PHE A 84 -6.19 2.66 -4.61
C PHE A 84 -7.00 2.76 -5.91
N LEU A 85 -8.30 3.02 -5.81
CA LEU A 85 -9.22 3.10 -6.95
C LEU A 85 -9.14 4.42 -7.75
N ALA A 86 -8.34 5.41 -7.28
CA ALA A 86 -8.22 6.76 -7.86
C ALA A 86 -7.01 6.95 -8.81
#